data_AF-A0A369BCH0-F1
#
_entry.id   AF-A0A369BCH0-F1
#
_cell.length_a   1.000
_cell.length_b   1.000
_cell.length_c   1.000
_cell.angle_alpha   90.00
_cell.angle_beta   90.00
_cell.angle_gamma   90.00
#
_symmetry.space_group_name_H-M   'P 1'
#
loop_
_entity.id
_entity.type
_entity.pdbx_description
1 polymer ?
#
loop_
_entity_poly.entity_id
_entity_poly.type
_entity_poly.pdbx_seq_one_letter_code
_entity_poly.pdbx_strand_id
1 'polypeptide(L)'
;MKGCEIVAQANRFYKSFLIFANEDDGFSSSGTPSGYAKILVRDGKGVIDLNVHNLKENPDKLTYRLYIMKNDPNSFLSVCMGTIPVQKNKGIMQWEFDADNVGKTGVPIEQFNAAAIQAQEGSGENVKFKYPLSSCKNSVTSWKKLLNEASNAIKGEAKQCAHNDSAAEQQEIDNDKAGTEERNIAAAEEEQSTCEGISEAVEEGCEINHEEQNETLEAPYCSEDDASGDCIAGNDSSPHVPDNTGDLKMPLPDMGMLRSNFNSSFEPYDPFGSNRKDYKWWKVNNPVQLGNIFHQSSIRAPFFFNPLVMMAHYKYRYLIVGIYEDKTKKRDYMVCGIPGVYGVDDKPFGDLCRWVQIEGNKPRYGAFGYWLIYMEPDTGKILEFK
;
A
#
# COMPACT_ATOMS: atom_id res chain seq x y z
N MET A 1 11.20 -29.91 36.44
CA MET A 1 10.10 -29.42 35.60
C MET A 1 10.69 -28.34 34.70
N LYS A 2 10.81 -28.60 33.39
CA LYS A 2 11.30 -27.59 32.43
C LYS A 2 10.08 -26.80 31.99
N GLY A 3 10.07 -25.49 32.29
CA GLY A 3 9.04 -24.56 31.85
C GLY A 3 9.12 -24.43 30.33
N CYS A 4 8.02 -24.76 29.67
CA CYS A 4 7.81 -24.51 28.24
C CYS A 4 7.50 -23.01 28.12
N GLU A 5 8.45 -22.22 27.61
CA GLU A 5 8.15 -20.88 27.10
C GLU A 5 7.27 -21.07 25.85
N ILE A 6 5.97 -20.86 26.02
CA ILE A 6 5.08 -20.62 24.88
C ILE A 6 5.44 -19.24 24.37
N VAL A 7 6.34 -19.18 23.38
CA VAL A 7 6.55 -17.98 22.59
C VAL A 7 5.25 -17.75 21.83
N ALA A 8 4.43 -16.82 22.32
CA ALA A 8 3.28 -16.33 21.58
C ALA A 8 3.81 -15.68 20.29
N GLN A 9 3.80 -16.44 19.21
CA GLN A 9 4.15 -15.94 17.88
C GLN A 9 3.05 -14.94 17.51
N ALA A 10 3.37 -13.66 17.52
CA ALA A 10 2.42 -12.62 17.14
C ALA A 10 1.93 -12.91 15.71
N ASN A 11 0.62 -13.04 15.52
CA ASN A 11 -0.02 -13.20 14.20
C ASN A 11 0.32 -11.98 13.34
N ARG A 12 1.45 -12.03 12.62
CA ARG A 12 1.89 -10.95 11.74
C ARG A 12 1.13 -11.09 10.43
N PHE A 13 0.05 -10.32 10.32
CA PHE A 13 -0.68 -10.14 9.08
C PHE A 13 -0.17 -8.90 8.36
N TYR A 14 0.36 -9.07 7.15
CA TYR A 14 0.70 -7.96 6.26
C TYR A 14 0.10 -8.21 4.88
N LYS A 15 -0.46 -7.15 4.28
CA LYS A 15 -1.05 -7.20 2.95
C LYS A 15 -0.67 -5.94 2.20
N SER A 16 -0.19 -6.10 0.98
CA SER A 16 0.18 -4.97 0.10
C SER A 16 -0.20 -5.28 -1.34
N PHE A 17 -0.51 -4.23 -2.10
CA PHE A 17 -0.77 -4.32 -3.53
C PHE A 17 0.19 -3.40 -4.27
N LEU A 18 0.76 -3.91 -5.36
CA LEU A 18 1.62 -3.18 -6.27
C LEU A 18 0.91 -3.13 -7.62
N ILE A 19 0.52 -1.94 -8.04
CA ILE A 19 -0.08 -1.73 -9.36
C ILE A 19 1.04 -1.32 -10.30
N PHE A 20 1.20 -2.04 -11.40
CA PHE A 20 2.26 -1.80 -12.36
C PHE A 20 1.83 -0.78 -13.43
N ALA A 21 2.68 0.21 -13.65
CA ALA A 21 2.59 1.14 -14.77
C ALA A 21 3.57 0.73 -15.88
N ASN A 22 3.23 1.06 -17.12
CA ASN A 22 4.14 0.91 -18.26
C ASN A 22 5.34 1.83 -18.09
N GLU A 23 6.54 1.30 -18.34
CA GLU A 23 7.80 2.03 -18.27
C GLU A 23 8.62 1.98 -19.57
N ASP A 24 8.86 0.79 -20.11
CA ASP A 24 9.58 0.62 -21.38
C ASP A 24 8.65 0.14 -22.48
N ASP A 25 8.62 0.89 -23.57
CA ASP A 25 7.87 0.53 -24.79
C ASP A 25 8.49 -0.65 -25.56
N GLY A 26 7.69 -1.22 -26.47
CA GLY A 26 8.09 -2.31 -27.37
C GLY A 26 7.76 -3.72 -26.86
N PHE A 27 7.05 -3.81 -25.73
CA PHE A 27 6.63 -5.06 -25.09
C PHE A 27 5.10 -5.23 -25.03
N SER A 28 4.36 -4.39 -25.76
CA SER A 28 2.93 -4.53 -25.97
C SER A 28 2.62 -5.62 -27.01
N SER A 29 1.51 -6.34 -26.82
CA SER A 29 0.96 -7.29 -27.80
C SER A 29 -0.35 -6.79 -28.42
N SER A 30 -1.36 -6.55 -27.59
CA SER A 30 -2.72 -6.13 -28.01
C SER A 30 -3.22 -4.86 -27.29
N GLY A 31 -2.36 -4.23 -26.50
CA GLY A 31 -2.67 -3.05 -25.69
C GLY A 31 -1.47 -2.66 -24.83
N THR A 32 -1.62 -1.63 -24.00
CA THR A 32 -0.58 -1.21 -23.05
C THR A 32 -0.36 -2.32 -22.02
N PRO A 33 0.89 -2.77 -21.79
CA PRO A 33 1.22 -3.68 -20.71
C PRO A 33 0.74 -3.12 -19.37
N SER A 34 0.15 -3.98 -18.54
CA SER A 34 -0.30 -3.61 -17.20
C SER A 34 -0.42 -4.85 -16.33
N GLY A 35 -0.57 -4.64 -15.02
CA GLY A 35 -0.81 -5.74 -14.09
C GLY A 35 -0.73 -5.30 -12.64
N TYR A 36 -0.83 -6.28 -11.76
CA TYR A 36 -0.66 -6.06 -10.33
C TYR A 36 0.05 -7.25 -9.68
N ALA A 37 0.70 -6.99 -8.55
CA ALA A 37 1.14 -8.01 -7.61
C ALA A 37 0.48 -7.80 -6.26
N LYS A 38 -0.01 -8.89 -5.67
CA LYS A 38 -0.60 -8.91 -4.33
C LYS A 38 0.33 -9.66 -3.41
N ILE A 39 0.74 -9.01 -2.33
CA ILE A 39 1.59 -9.59 -1.30
C ILE A 39 0.73 -9.86 -0.07
N LEU A 40 0.81 -11.09 0.44
CA LEU A 40 0.14 -11.53 1.66
C LEU A 40 1.16 -12.20 2.57
N VAL A 41 1.17 -11.81 3.84
CA VAL A 41 1.97 -12.44 4.88
C VAL A 41 1.05 -12.90 5.98
N ARG A 42 1.24 -14.14 6.40
CA ARG A 42 0.62 -14.75 7.57
C ARG A 42 1.68 -15.56 8.30
N ASP A 43 1.79 -15.32 9.60
CA ASP A 43 2.65 -16.11 10.50
C ASP A 43 4.10 -16.21 10.02
N GLY A 44 4.65 -15.10 9.51
CA GLY A 44 6.01 -14.99 8.99
C GLY A 44 6.22 -15.59 7.59
N LYS A 45 5.22 -16.24 7.01
CA LYS A 45 5.26 -16.74 5.63
C LYS A 45 4.57 -15.77 4.68
N GLY A 46 5.25 -15.41 3.62
CA GLY A 46 4.77 -14.52 2.57
C GLY A 46 4.42 -15.26 1.28
N VAL A 47 3.40 -14.78 0.58
CA VAL A 47 3.04 -15.19 -0.77
C VAL A 47 2.88 -13.94 -1.62
N ILE A 48 3.46 -13.96 -2.83
CA ILE A 48 3.22 -12.93 -3.85
C ILE A 48 2.48 -13.56 -5.04
N ASP A 49 1.29 -13.03 -5.33
CA ASP A 49 0.47 -13.39 -6.48
C ASP A 49 0.62 -12.30 -7.55
N LEU A 50 1.22 -12.63 -8.69
CA LEU A 50 1.42 -11.72 -9.82
C LEU A 50 0.41 -12.02 -10.93
N ASN A 51 -0.22 -10.98 -11.47
CA ASN A 51 -1.03 -11.07 -12.67
C ASN A 51 -0.72 -9.90 -13.62
N VAL A 52 -0.28 -10.22 -14.83
CA VAL A 52 0.10 -9.25 -15.86
C VAL A 52 -0.55 -9.58 -17.19
N HIS A 53 -0.81 -8.53 -17.97
CA HIS A 53 -1.56 -8.60 -19.22
C HIS A 53 -0.88 -7.79 -20.32
N ASN A 54 -1.22 -8.12 -21.57
CA ASN A 54 -0.73 -7.48 -22.78
C ASN A 54 0.79 -7.51 -22.95
N LEU A 55 1.51 -8.40 -22.26
CA LEU A 55 2.94 -8.61 -22.45
C LEU A 55 3.20 -9.38 -23.74
N LYS A 56 4.20 -8.95 -24.50
CA LYS A 56 4.67 -9.60 -25.72
C LYS A 56 5.16 -11.02 -25.43
N GLU A 57 4.64 -11.99 -26.17
CA GLU A 57 5.05 -13.39 -26.06
C GLU A 57 6.14 -13.70 -27.08
N ASN A 58 7.33 -14.13 -26.61
CA ASN A 58 8.40 -14.66 -27.44
C ASN A 58 9.34 -15.54 -26.61
N PRO A 59 8.94 -16.78 -26.28
CA PRO A 59 9.68 -17.62 -25.33
C PRO A 59 11.13 -17.91 -25.75
N ASP A 60 11.41 -17.94 -27.06
CA ASP A 60 12.76 -18.23 -27.58
C ASP A 60 13.76 -17.07 -27.41
N LYS A 61 13.27 -15.85 -27.26
CA LYS A 61 14.11 -14.63 -27.25
C LYS A 61 13.91 -13.74 -26.05
N LEU A 62 12.85 -13.97 -25.28
CA LEU A 62 12.36 -13.00 -24.31
C LEU A 62 11.96 -13.72 -23.03
N THR A 63 12.69 -13.44 -21.96
CA THR A 63 12.42 -13.98 -20.62
C THR A 63 11.98 -12.85 -19.70
N TYR A 64 10.84 -13.02 -19.05
CA TYR A 64 10.35 -12.06 -18.05
C TYR A 64 10.68 -12.53 -16.65
N ARG A 65 11.12 -11.62 -15.79
CA ARG A 65 11.40 -11.88 -14.37
C ARG A 65 10.82 -10.80 -13.48
N LEU A 66 10.26 -11.20 -12.35
CA LEU A 66 9.82 -10.25 -11.33
C LEU A 66 10.97 -9.93 -10.37
N TYR A 67 11.19 -8.64 -10.13
CA TYR A 67 12.08 -8.16 -9.09
C TYR A 67 11.30 -7.33 -8.07
N ILE A 68 11.60 -7.51 -6.79
CA ILE A 68 11.25 -6.53 -5.76
C ILE A 68 12.52 -5.85 -5.27
N MET A 69 12.37 -4.60 -4.82
CA MET A 69 13.48 -3.74 -4.44
C MET A 69 13.18 -3.00 -3.14
N LYS A 70 14.19 -2.95 -2.29
CA LYS A 70 14.34 -1.90 -1.28
C LYS A 70 15.15 -0.79 -1.92
N ASN A 71 14.51 0.36 -2.13
CA ASN A 71 15.11 1.52 -2.76
C ASN A 71 15.00 2.72 -1.82
N ASP A 72 15.97 2.86 -0.92
CA ASP A 72 16.11 4.00 -0.02
C ASP A 72 17.30 4.87 -0.47
N PRO A 73 17.35 6.17 -0.11
CA PRO A 73 18.43 7.08 -0.55
C PRO A 73 19.85 6.56 -0.28
N ASN A 74 20.03 5.77 0.78
CA ASN A 74 21.33 5.24 1.22
C ASN A 74 21.49 3.73 1.02
N SER A 75 20.47 3.04 0.51
CA SER A 75 20.47 1.57 0.45
C SER A 75 19.62 1.08 -0.70
N PHE A 76 20.25 0.34 -1.61
CA PHE A 76 19.58 -0.39 -2.68
C PHE A 76 19.81 -1.88 -2.53
N LEU A 77 18.73 -2.65 -2.60
CA LEU A 77 18.75 -4.10 -2.62
C LEU A 77 17.64 -4.60 -3.55
N SER A 78 17.97 -5.53 -4.44
CA SER A 78 17.00 -6.18 -5.32
C SER A 78 16.98 -7.69 -5.11
N VAL A 79 15.80 -8.29 -5.25
CA VAL A 79 15.60 -9.74 -5.15
C VAL A 79 14.79 -10.19 -6.37
N CYS A 80 15.32 -11.18 -7.11
CA CYS A 80 14.61 -11.84 -8.21
C CYS A 80 13.64 -12.87 -7.64
N MET A 81 12.34 -12.68 -7.88
CA MET A 81 11.26 -13.55 -7.39
C MET A 81 10.90 -14.69 -8.34
N GLY A 82 11.56 -14.75 -9.50
CA GLY A 82 11.42 -15.85 -10.44
C GLY A 82 11.06 -15.39 -11.85
N THR A 83 10.98 -16.38 -12.73
CA THR A 83 10.61 -16.21 -14.14
C THR A 83 9.10 -16.22 -14.28
N ILE A 84 8.56 -15.25 -15.00
CA ILE A 84 7.13 -15.13 -15.25
C ILE A 84 6.80 -15.91 -16.53
N PRO A 85 6.04 -17.01 -16.46
CA PRO A 85 5.56 -17.69 -17.65
C PRO A 85 4.52 -16.80 -18.32
N VAL A 86 4.74 -16.44 -19.58
CA VAL A 86 3.79 -15.64 -20.37
C VAL A 86 3.18 -16.54 -21.43
N GLN A 87 1.85 -16.65 -21.42
CA GLN A 87 1.05 -17.39 -22.38
C GLN A 87 -0.18 -16.57 -22.75
N LYS A 88 -0.51 -16.49 -24.04
CA LYS A 88 -1.66 -15.71 -24.54
C LYS A 88 -1.61 -14.25 -24.04
N ASN A 89 -0.42 -13.66 -24.06
CA ASN A 89 -0.14 -12.30 -23.57
C ASN A 89 -0.45 -12.06 -22.07
N LYS A 90 -0.64 -13.12 -21.28
CA LYS A 90 -0.87 -13.04 -19.84
C LYS A 90 0.27 -13.74 -19.10
N GLY A 91 0.73 -13.13 -18.02
CA GLY A 91 1.70 -13.72 -17.11
C GLY A 91 1.08 -13.88 -15.74
N ILE A 92 1.09 -15.10 -15.21
CA ILE A 92 0.61 -15.40 -13.87
C ILE A 92 1.71 -16.17 -13.16
N MET A 93 2.01 -15.76 -11.93
CA MET A 93 3.02 -16.40 -11.10
C MET A 93 2.64 -16.28 -9.64
N GLN A 94 2.91 -17.32 -8.87
CA GLN A 94 2.84 -17.30 -7.41
C GLN A 94 4.21 -17.66 -6.86
N TRP A 95 4.68 -16.95 -5.84
CA TRP A 95 5.96 -17.22 -5.20
C TRP A 95 5.85 -17.12 -3.68
N GLU A 96 6.42 -18.09 -2.98
CA GLU A 96 6.41 -18.17 -1.51
C GLU A 96 7.75 -17.76 -0.92
N PHE A 97 7.72 -17.11 0.25
CA PHE A 97 8.92 -16.57 0.88
C PHE A 97 8.85 -16.46 2.39
N ASP A 98 10.03 -16.35 3.01
CA ASP A 98 10.16 -15.94 4.40
C ASP A 98 10.00 -14.42 4.49
N ALA A 99 8.95 -13.97 5.17
CA ALA A 99 8.60 -12.55 5.26
C ALA A 99 9.61 -11.73 6.08
N ASP A 100 10.36 -12.36 6.97
CA ASP A 100 11.41 -11.71 7.76
C ASP A 100 12.78 -11.77 7.08
N ASN A 101 12.92 -12.57 6.03
CA ASN A 101 14.18 -12.80 5.32
C ASN A 101 13.98 -13.02 3.82
N VAL A 102 13.47 -12.00 3.13
CA VAL A 102 13.10 -12.12 1.73
C VAL A 102 14.32 -12.37 0.86
N GLY A 103 14.29 -13.46 0.08
CA GLY A 103 15.41 -13.84 -0.79
C GLY A 103 16.71 -14.15 -0.04
N LYS A 104 16.65 -14.52 1.25
CA LYS A 104 17.82 -14.75 2.12
C LYS A 104 18.73 -13.53 2.32
N THR A 105 18.16 -12.32 2.20
CA THR A 105 18.91 -11.06 2.30
C THR A 105 19.05 -10.52 3.73
N GLY A 106 18.35 -11.11 4.70
CA GLY A 106 18.18 -10.61 6.06
C GLY A 106 17.22 -9.42 6.17
N VAL A 107 16.52 -9.07 5.08
CA VAL A 107 15.62 -7.92 5.02
C VAL A 107 14.16 -8.39 5.02
N PRO A 108 13.31 -7.84 5.90
CA PRO A 108 11.89 -8.17 5.93
C PRO A 108 11.13 -7.53 4.76
N ILE A 109 10.05 -8.16 4.31
CA ILE A 109 9.26 -7.76 3.12
C ILE A 109 8.74 -6.33 3.19
N GLU A 110 8.49 -5.87 4.40
CA GLU A 110 8.09 -4.51 4.72
C GLU A 110 9.06 -3.45 4.17
N GLN A 111 10.37 -3.71 4.15
CA GLN A 111 11.32 -2.71 3.65
C GLN A 111 11.37 -2.64 2.12
N PHE A 112 10.70 -3.53 1.39
CA PHE A 112 10.64 -3.49 -0.06
C PHE A 112 9.55 -2.51 -0.52
N ASN A 113 9.98 -1.48 -1.26
CA ASN A 113 9.17 -0.32 -1.62
C ASN A 113 9.01 -0.13 -3.14
N ALA A 114 9.63 -0.98 -3.96
CA ALA A 114 9.47 -0.98 -5.41
C ALA A 114 9.46 -2.41 -5.97
N ALA A 115 8.88 -2.58 -7.15
CA ALA A 115 8.94 -3.79 -7.96
C ALA A 115 9.06 -3.44 -9.43
N ALA A 116 9.71 -4.32 -10.20
CA ALA A 116 9.83 -4.18 -11.63
C ALA A 116 9.77 -5.54 -12.31
N ILE A 117 9.21 -5.56 -13.51
CA ILE A 117 9.28 -6.71 -14.40
C ILE A 117 10.41 -6.43 -15.37
N GLN A 118 11.44 -7.27 -15.32
CA GLN A 118 12.56 -7.22 -16.24
C GLN A 118 12.25 -8.10 -17.44
N ALA A 119 12.40 -7.55 -18.64
CA ALA A 119 12.47 -8.29 -19.88
C ALA A 119 13.94 -8.46 -20.28
N GLN A 120 14.37 -9.70 -20.36
CA GLN A 120 15.67 -10.08 -20.88
C GLN A 120 15.51 -10.48 -22.35
N GLU A 121 16.13 -9.73 -23.25
CA GLU A 121 16.12 -10.01 -24.69
C GLU A 121 17.51 -10.49 -25.16
N GLY A 122 17.53 -11.61 -25.89
CA GLY A 122 18.74 -12.21 -26.45
C GLY A 122 19.40 -13.28 -25.57
N SER A 123 20.40 -13.97 -26.13
CA SER A 123 21.19 -15.03 -25.50
C SER A 123 22.69 -14.76 -25.62
N GLY A 124 23.49 -15.29 -24.69
CA GLY A 124 24.95 -15.14 -24.70
C GLY A 124 25.44 -13.75 -24.25
N GLU A 125 26.39 -13.15 -24.98
CA GLU A 125 27.02 -11.88 -24.59
C GLU A 125 26.17 -10.63 -24.90
N ASN A 126 25.16 -10.74 -25.77
CA ASN A 126 24.31 -9.62 -26.20
C ASN A 126 22.97 -9.55 -25.45
N VAL A 127 22.98 -9.82 -24.14
CA VAL A 127 21.77 -9.75 -23.32
C VAL A 127 21.42 -8.29 -22.99
N LYS A 128 20.29 -7.81 -23.51
CA LYS A 128 19.73 -6.50 -23.17
C LYS A 128 18.64 -6.66 -22.12
N PHE A 129 18.70 -5.80 -21.10
CA PHE A 129 17.67 -5.70 -20.08
C PHE A 129 16.81 -4.47 -20.32
N LYS A 130 15.50 -4.67 -20.30
CA LYS A 130 14.50 -3.60 -20.27
C LYS A 130 13.51 -3.88 -19.16
N TYR A 131 12.69 -2.90 -18.80
CA TYR A 131 11.74 -2.97 -17.70
C TYR A 131 10.38 -2.49 -18.18
N PRO A 132 9.56 -3.38 -18.76
CA PRO A 132 8.28 -2.99 -19.33
C PRO A 132 7.29 -2.45 -18.29
N LEU A 133 7.41 -2.91 -17.05
CA LEU A 133 6.49 -2.60 -15.98
C LEU A 133 7.25 -2.29 -14.68
N SER A 134 6.85 -1.23 -13.98
CA SER A 134 7.33 -0.92 -12.63
C SER A 134 6.19 -0.51 -11.70
N SER A 135 6.43 -0.65 -10.40
CA SER A 135 5.56 -0.16 -9.34
C SER A 135 6.43 0.35 -8.21
N CYS A 136 6.22 1.59 -7.77
CA CYS A 136 6.97 2.19 -6.66
C CYS A 136 5.98 2.77 -5.65
N LYS A 137 6.16 2.46 -4.37
CA LYS A 137 5.37 3.04 -3.27
C LYS A 137 5.77 4.50 -2.99
N ASN A 138 7.03 4.85 -3.27
CA ASN A 138 7.61 6.17 -3.07
C ASN A 138 8.24 6.69 -4.37
N SER A 139 8.21 8.01 -4.60
CA SER A 139 8.66 8.69 -5.84
C SER A 139 10.18 8.71 -6.09
N VAL A 140 10.96 7.82 -5.47
CA VAL A 140 12.43 7.81 -5.61
C VAL A 140 12.83 7.16 -6.94
N THR A 141 13.34 8.00 -7.85
CA THR A 141 13.39 7.81 -9.31
C THR A 141 14.63 7.04 -9.82
N SER A 142 15.50 6.51 -8.94
CA SER A 142 16.80 5.95 -9.35
C SER A 142 16.88 4.42 -9.44
N TRP A 143 15.78 3.69 -9.20
CA TRP A 143 15.78 2.23 -9.14
C TRP A 143 16.26 1.55 -10.43
N LYS A 144 15.91 2.11 -11.60
CA LYS A 144 16.22 1.52 -12.91
C LYS A 144 17.73 1.48 -13.19
N LYS A 145 18.45 2.54 -12.82
CA LYS A 145 19.92 2.61 -12.95
C LYS A 145 20.59 1.59 -12.03
N LEU A 146 20.17 1.54 -10.77
CA LEU A 146 20.72 0.66 -9.76
C LEU A 146 20.45 -0.82 -10.08
N LEU A 147 19.26 -1.14 -10.60
CA LEU A 147 18.90 -2.50 -11.00
C LEU A 147 19.69 -2.97 -12.23
N ASN A 148 19.98 -2.07 -13.17
CA ASN A 148 20.87 -2.37 -14.30
C ASN A 148 22.31 -2.64 -13.84
N GLU A 149 22.84 -1.83 -12.93
CA GLU A 149 24.17 -2.02 -12.35
C GLU A 149 24.26 -3.38 -11.63
N ALA A 150 23.27 -3.72 -10.79
CA ALA A 150 23.19 -5.02 -10.12
C ALA A 150 23.09 -6.20 -11.11
N SER A 151 22.26 -6.08 -12.15
CA SER A 151 22.11 -7.12 -13.18
C SER A 151 23.39 -7.34 -13.99
N ASN A 152 24.18 -6.29 -14.18
CA ASN A 152 25.47 -6.36 -14.88
C ASN A 152 26.59 -6.90 -13.97
N ALA A 153 26.57 -6.61 -12.67
CA ALA A 153 27.52 -7.19 -11.70
C ALA A 153 27.41 -8.73 -11.65
N ILE A 154 26.18 -9.27 -11.66
CA ILE A 154 25.91 -10.73 -11.69
C ILE A 154 26.47 -11.37 -12.97
N LYS A 155 26.46 -10.67 -14.12
CA LYS A 155 27.12 -11.14 -15.36
C LYS A 155 28.65 -11.13 -15.26
N GLY A 156 29.22 -10.22 -14.46
CA GLY A 156 30.66 -10.10 -14.26
C GLY A 156 31.24 -11.20 -13.38
N GLU A 157 30.54 -11.56 -12.30
CA GLU A 157 30.97 -12.62 -11.37
C GLU A 157 30.96 -14.02 -12.02
N ALA A 158 30.01 -14.27 -12.94
CA ALA A 158 29.99 -15.50 -13.75
C ALA A 158 31.18 -15.59 -14.75
N LYS A 159 31.79 -14.46 -15.15
CA LYS A 159 32.99 -14.45 -16.01
C LYS A 159 34.29 -14.66 -15.21
N GLN A 160 34.32 -14.29 -13.92
CA GLN A 160 35.52 -14.41 -13.08
C GLN A 160 35.74 -15.82 -12.51
N CYS A 161 34.70 -16.66 -12.50
CA CYS A 161 34.80 -18.07 -12.15
C CYS A 161 35.18 -18.98 -13.35
N ALA A 162 35.22 -18.46 -14.57
CA ALA A 162 35.51 -19.23 -15.78
C ALA A 162 36.96 -19.11 -16.29
N HIS A 163 37.84 -18.37 -15.59
CA HIS A 163 39.22 -18.09 -16.03
C HIS A 163 40.32 -18.75 -15.16
N ASN A 164 39.97 -19.52 -14.13
CA ASN A 164 40.97 -20.13 -13.24
C ASN A 164 41.09 -21.66 -13.32
N ASP A 165 40.35 -22.34 -14.20
CA ASP A 165 40.37 -23.82 -14.30
C ASP A 165 41.09 -24.36 -15.56
N SER A 166 42.09 -23.65 -16.08
CA SER A 166 42.92 -24.22 -17.15
C SER A 166 44.36 -23.70 -17.10
N ALA A 167 45.16 -24.21 -16.17
CA ALA A 167 46.60 -24.49 -16.37
C ALA A 167 47.23 -25.16 -15.13
N ALA A 168 46.92 -26.44 -14.92
CA ALA A 168 47.81 -27.39 -14.25
C ALA A 168 47.54 -28.80 -14.83
N GLU A 169 47.98 -28.99 -16.06
CA GLU A 169 48.37 -30.28 -16.65
C GLU A 169 49.42 -30.99 -15.74
N GLN A 170 49.60 -32.31 -15.61
CA GLN A 170 49.25 -33.51 -16.39
C GLN A 170 49.70 -34.77 -15.58
N GLN A 171 49.08 -35.94 -15.90
CA GLN A 171 49.61 -37.34 -15.81
C GLN A 171 49.76 -37.99 -14.41
N GLU A 172 49.43 -39.26 -14.10
CA GLU A 172 49.14 -40.55 -14.79
C GLU A 172 48.35 -41.46 -13.80
N ILE A 173 47.26 -42.17 -14.17
CA ILE A 173 47.14 -43.62 -14.53
C ILE A 173 47.87 -44.60 -13.57
N ASP A 174 47.16 -45.42 -12.77
CA ASP A 174 46.77 -46.82 -13.11
C ASP A 174 46.14 -47.65 -11.95
N ASN A 175 45.31 -48.63 -12.36
CA ASN A 175 44.85 -49.92 -11.75
C ASN A 175 44.39 -50.07 -10.28
N ASP A 176 43.16 -50.59 -10.06
CA ASP A 176 42.98 -52.05 -9.93
C ASP A 176 41.52 -52.55 -10.09
N LYS A 177 41.40 -53.82 -10.51
CA LYS A 177 40.21 -54.54 -11.03
C LYS A 177 39.41 -55.34 -9.99
N ALA A 178 38.20 -55.73 -10.44
CA ALA A 178 37.32 -56.87 -10.08
C ALA A 178 36.17 -56.54 -9.09
N GLY A 179 34.91 -56.93 -9.33
CA GLY A 179 34.33 -57.81 -10.34
C GLY A 179 32.80 -57.67 -10.42
N THR A 180 32.29 -58.32 -11.46
CA THR A 180 31.00 -58.30 -12.15
C THR A 180 29.77 -58.67 -11.30
N GLU A 181 28.61 -58.03 -11.56
CA GLU A 181 27.35 -58.73 -11.89
C GLU A 181 26.32 -57.76 -12.49
N GLU A 182 25.88 -58.05 -13.72
CA GLU A 182 24.80 -57.37 -14.42
C GLU A 182 23.43 -57.89 -13.97
N ARG A 183 22.44 -57.00 -13.84
CA ARG A 183 21.05 -57.24 -14.27
C ARG A 183 20.27 -55.92 -14.38
N ASN A 184 19.64 -55.74 -15.53
CA ASN A 184 18.69 -54.69 -15.90
C ASN A 184 17.37 -54.77 -15.12
N ILE A 185 16.64 -53.63 -15.02
CA ILE A 185 15.17 -53.36 -14.99
C ILE A 185 15.02 -51.92 -14.45
N ALA A 186 14.67 -50.90 -15.23
CA ALA A 186 13.37 -50.49 -15.78
C ALA A 186 12.32 -50.00 -14.74
N ALA A 187 11.80 -48.79 -15.01
CA ALA A 187 10.57 -48.14 -14.54
C ALA A 187 10.50 -47.67 -13.06
N ALA A 188 10.47 -46.34 -12.88
CA ALA A 188 9.91 -45.67 -11.71
C ALA A 188 8.52 -45.15 -12.09
N GLU A 189 7.49 -45.71 -11.45
CA GLU A 189 6.13 -45.20 -11.43
C GLU A 189 5.90 -44.29 -10.21
N GLU A 190 4.88 -43.48 -10.38
CA GLU A 190 4.34 -42.38 -9.59
C GLU A 190 3.96 -42.76 -8.15
N GLU A 191 4.10 -41.81 -7.22
CA GLU A 191 3.11 -41.65 -6.15
C GLU A 191 2.70 -40.18 -6.03
N GLN A 192 1.46 -39.92 -6.46
CA GLN A 192 0.66 -38.74 -6.17
C GLN A 192 0.20 -38.79 -4.70
N SER A 193 0.33 -37.67 -4.00
CA SER A 193 -0.37 -37.42 -2.73
C SER A 193 -1.32 -36.23 -2.94
N THR A 194 -2.57 -36.55 -3.25
CA THR A 194 -3.73 -35.66 -3.13
C THR A 194 -4.18 -35.56 -1.67
N CYS A 195 -4.66 -34.38 -1.27
CA CYS A 195 -5.57 -34.26 -0.14
C CYS A 195 -6.60 -33.17 -0.45
N GLU A 196 -7.80 -33.62 -0.79
CA GLU A 196 -9.04 -32.85 -0.75
C GLU A 196 -9.55 -32.74 0.69
N GLY A 197 -10.30 -31.66 0.94
CA GLY A 197 -11.41 -31.68 1.89
C GLY A 197 -11.33 -30.66 3.02
N ILE A 198 -11.84 -29.44 2.80
CA ILE A 198 -12.93 -28.91 3.62
C ILE A 198 -13.91 -28.18 2.67
N SER A 199 -15.12 -28.71 2.59
CA SER A 199 -16.29 -28.20 1.89
C SER A 199 -17.17 -27.33 2.79
N GLU A 200 -18.15 -26.67 2.15
CA GLU A 200 -19.28 -25.87 2.69
C GLU A 200 -18.97 -24.40 3.03
N ALA A 201 -19.70 -23.40 2.55
CA ALA A 201 -20.82 -23.31 1.62
C ALA A 201 -20.82 -21.87 1.05
N VAL A 202 -21.07 -21.74 -0.25
CA VAL A 202 -21.48 -20.48 -0.89
C VAL A 202 -22.86 -20.75 -1.44
N GLU A 203 -23.86 -19.99 -0.97
CA GLU A 203 -24.94 -19.48 -1.81
C GLU A 203 -25.78 -18.47 -1.02
N GLU A 204 -25.59 -17.20 -1.35
CA GLU A 204 -26.70 -16.33 -1.72
C GLU A 204 -26.13 -15.33 -2.73
N GLY A 205 -26.46 -15.57 -3.99
CA GLY A 205 -26.16 -14.67 -5.10
C GLY A 205 -27.14 -13.50 -5.13
N CYS A 206 -26.74 -12.43 -5.79
CA CYS A 206 -27.71 -11.62 -6.51
C CYS A 206 -27.12 -11.29 -7.88
N GLU A 207 -27.79 -11.84 -8.89
CA GLU A 207 -27.59 -11.57 -10.30
C GLU A 207 -27.81 -10.08 -10.57
N ILE A 208 -26.85 -9.43 -11.23
CA ILE A 208 -27.06 -8.10 -11.78
C ILE A 208 -27.48 -8.29 -13.23
N ASN A 209 -28.80 -8.19 -13.46
CA ASN A 209 -29.35 -7.98 -14.79
C ASN A 209 -28.89 -6.61 -15.32
N HIS A 210 -28.37 -6.63 -16.54
CA HIS A 210 -28.23 -5.46 -17.38
C HIS A 210 -29.62 -4.91 -17.72
N GLU A 211 -29.97 -3.75 -17.18
CA GLU A 211 -30.89 -2.83 -17.84
C GLU A 211 -30.31 -1.41 -17.79
N GLU A 212 -30.05 -0.89 -18.99
CA GLU A 212 -29.69 0.49 -19.27
C GLU A 212 -30.84 1.42 -18.87
N GLN A 213 -30.61 2.37 -17.97
CA GLN A 213 -31.30 3.67 -18.03
C GLN A 213 -30.33 4.80 -17.68
N ASN A 214 -30.38 5.79 -18.54
CA ASN A 214 -29.47 6.91 -18.77
C ASN A 214 -29.94 8.11 -17.94
N GLU A 215 -29.14 8.61 -16.99
CA GLU A 215 -29.30 9.97 -16.47
C GLU A 215 -27.93 10.60 -16.22
N THR A 216 -27.52 11.40 -17.20
CA THR A 216 -26.37 12.30 -17.19
C THR A 216 -26.63 13.45 -16.22
N LEU A 217 -25.75 13.65 -15.23
CA LEU A 217 -25.63 14.91 -14.49
C LEU A 217 -24.27 15.51 -14.81
N GLU A 218 -24.26 16.42 -15.79
CA GLU A 218 -23.11 17.26 -16.11
C GLU A 218 -22.86 18.28 -14.99
N ALA A 219 -21.61 18.35 -14.53
CA ALA A 219 -21.12 19.42 -13.68
C ALA A 219 -20.83 20.66 -14.54
N PRO A 220 -21.32 21.87 -14.21
CA PRO A 220 -21.06 23.05 -15.01
C PRO A 220 -19.66 23.61 -14.71
N TYR A 221 -18.88 23.69 -15.79
CA TYR A 221 -17.65 24.46 -15.94
C TYR A 221 -18.03 25.93 -16.16
N CYS A 222 -17.49 26.85 -15.35
CA CYS A 222 -17.61 28.29 -15.59
C CYS A 222 -16.45 28.77 -16.46
N SER A 223 -16.75 29.43 -17.58
CA SER A 223 -15.81 30.26 -18.33
C SER A 223 -16.38 31.67 -18.51
N GLU A 224 -15.49 32.64 -18.37
CA GLU A 224 -15.71 34.07 -18.37
C GLU A 224 -15.89 34.66 -19.79
N ASP A 225 -16.47 35.86 -19.78
CA ASP A 225 -16.36 36.98 -20.73
C ASP A 225 -17.35 37.17 -21.91
N ASP A 226 -18.11 38.25 -21.72
CA ASP A 226 -18.39 39.37 -22.62
C ASP A 226 -19.15 39.15 -23.94
N ALA A 227 -20.35 39.75 -24.02
CA ALA A 227 -20.59 40.91 -24.88
C ALA A 227 -22.02 41.47 -24.72
N SER A 228 -22.08 42.72 -24.26
CA SER A 228 -22.94 43.83 -24.72
C SER A 228 -24.27 43.55 -25.45
N GLY A 229 -25.34 44.16 -24.92
CA GLY A 229 -26.16 45.10 -25.68
C GLY A 229 -27.62 44.71 -25.98
N ASP A 230 -28.53 45.52 -25.41
CA ASP A 230 -29.95 45.75 -25.78
C ASP A 230 -30.96 44.60 -25.58
N CYS A 231 -32.17 44.78 -25.04
CA CYS A 231 -32.90 45.98 -24.61
C CYS A 231 -34.23 45.60 -23.91
N ILE A 232 -34.77 46.61 -23.20
CA ILE A 232 -36.19 46.93 -22.94
C ILE A 232 -36.90 46.40 -21.68
N ALA A 233 -37.43 47.41 -20.99
CA ALA A 233 -38.17 47.48 -19.75
C ALA A 233 -39.51 46.71 -19.73
N GLY A 234 -39.81 46.17 -18.54
CA GLY A 234 -41.15 45.85 -18.08
C GLY A 234 -41.19 46.08 -16.58
N ASN A 235 -42.05 47.02 -16.15
CA ASN A 235 -42.21 47.46 -14.77
C ASN A 235 -42.73 46.36 -13.82
N ASP A 236 -42.39 46.59 -12.55
CA ASP A 236 -43.28 46.63 -11.39
C ASP A 236 -43.19 45.53 -10.34
N SER A 237 -43.16 46.00 -9.09
CA SER A 237 -43.36 45.30 -7.81
C SER A 237 -42.16 44.53 -7.23
N SER A 238 -41.22 45.29 -6.67
CA SER A 238 -40.23 44.76 -5.69
C SER A 238 -40.85 44.74 -4.28
N PRO A 239 -40.92 43.58 -3.59
CA PRO A 239 -40.94 43.55 -2.15
C PRO A 239 -39.50 43.77 -1.66
N HIS A 240 -39.30 44.92 -1.02
CA HIS A 240 -38.08 45.32 -0.33
C HIS A 240 -37.66 44.22 0.68
N VAL A 241 -36.65 43.42 0.35
CA VAL A 241 -35.91 42.62 1.33
C VAL A 241 -34.84 43.54 1.92
N PRO A 242 -34.86 43.84 3.23
CA PRO A 242 -33.83 44.67 3.83
C PRO A 242 -32.50 43.92 3.78
N ASP A 243 -31.52 44.60 3.20
CA ASP A 243 -30.12 44.21 3.14
C ASP A 243 -29.52 44.29 4.55
N ASN A 244 -29.64 43.20 5.30
CA ASN A 244 -28.92 43.02 6.56
C ASN A 244 -27.58 42.34 6.25
N THR A 245 -26.61 43.14 5.84
CA THR A 245 -25.18 42.85 6.05
C THR A 245 -24.85 42.97 7.54
N GLY A 246 -25.41 42.04 8.32
CA GLY A 246 -25.03 41.82 9.71
C GLY A 246 -23.99 40.71 9.75
N ASP A 247 -22.80 41.02 10.27
CA ASP A 247 -21.81 40.03 10.71
C ASP A 247 -22.50 38.99 11.61
N LEU A 248 -22.93 37.87 11.02
CA LEU A 248 -23.35 36.69 11.78
C LEU A 248 -22.10 36.10 12.42
N LYS A 249 -21.75 36.59 13.61
CA LYS A 249 -20.88 35.88 14.54
C LYS A 249 -21.47 34.48 14.70
N MET A 250 -20.81 33.49 14.09
CA MET A 250 -21.12 32.09 14.32
C MET A 250 -21.13 31.81 15.84
N PRO A 251 -22.03 30.94 16.34
CA PRO A 251 -22.07 30.59 17.75
C PRO A 251 -20.69 30.08 18.18
N LEU A 252 -20.21 30.54 19.34
CA LEU A 252 -18.96 30.07 19.92
C LEU A 252 -19.05 28.55 20.19
N PRO A 253 -17.98 27.78 19.95
CA PRO A 253 -17.99 26.36 20.25
C PRO A 253 -18.22 26.10 21.74
N ASP A 254 -19.19 25.25 22.04
CA ASP A 254 -19.43 24.78 23.41
C ASP A 254 -18.70 23.46 23.66
N MET A 255 -17.49 23.56 24.22
CA MET A 255 -16.68 22.41 24.58
C MET A 255 -17.31 21.53 25.68
N GLY A 256 -18.18 22.10 26.51
CA GLY A 256 -18.92 21.36 27.53
C GLY A 256 -19.97 20.44 26.90
N MET A 257 -20.78 21.00 25.99
CA MET A 257 -21.74 20.23 25.21
C MET A 257 -21.07 19.18 24.33
N LEU A 258 -19.96 19.53 23.65
CA LEU A 258 -19.18 18.60 22.84
C LEU A 258 -18.75 17.37 23.64
N ARG A 259 -18.18 17.60 24.82
CA ARG A 259 -17.73 16.54 25.72
C ARG A 259 -18.87 15.65 26.19
N SER A 260 -20.03 16.24 26.50
CA SER A 260 -21.22 15.47 26.90
C SER A 260 -21.72 14.59 25.74
N ASN A 261 -21.77 15.15 24.52
CA ASN A 261 -22.17 14.42 23.32
C ASN A 261 -21.20 13.28 23.02
N PHE A 262 -19.89 13.48 23.14
CA PHE A 262 -18.90 12.41 22.97
C PHE A 262 -19.07 11.28 23.97
N ASN A 263 -19.27 11.59 25.26
CA ASN A 263 -19.49 10.56 26.28
C ASN A 263 -20.78 9.77 26.07
N SER A 264 -21.80 10.39 25.46
CA SER A 264 -23.09 9.75 25.16
C SER A 264 -23.05 8.93 23.88
N SER A 265 -22.32 9.40 22.86
CA SER A 265 -22.33 8.82 21.51
C SER A 265 -21.17 7.86 21.23
N PHE A 266 -20.05 7.95 21.95
CA PHE A 266 -18.82 7.21 21.66
C PHE A 266 -18.23 6.51 22.87
N GLU A 267 -17.53 5.40 22.62
CA GLU A 267 -16.85 4.63 23.65
C GLU A 267 -15.54 5.32 24.08
N PRO A 268 -15.31 5.59 25.38
CA PRO A 268 -14.01 6.05 25.87
C PRO A 268 -12.91 5.04 25.51
N TYR A 269 -11.78 5.53 25.00
CA TYR A 269 -10.73 4.66 24.46
C TYR A 269 -9.36 5.28 24.68
N ASP A 270 -8.43 4.64 25.38
CA ASP A 270 -7.05 5.12 25.55
C ASP A 270 -6.08 4.29 24.69
N PRO A 271 -5.78 4.71 23.44
CA PRO A 271 -4.90 3.97 22.54
C PRO A 271 -3.43 3.97 22.98
N PHE A 272 -3.00 4.94 23.81
CA PHE A 272 -1.59 5.18 24.07
C PHE A 272 -1.15 4.73 25.47
N GLY A 273 -2.10 4.35 26.34
CA GLY A 273 -1.81 3.92 27.71
C GLY A 273 -1.03 4.98 28.52
N SER A 274 -1.08 6.23 28.09
CA SER A 274 -0.16 7.28 28.54
C SER A 274 -0.54 7.86 29.90
N ASN A 275 -1.68 7.46 30.47
CA ASN A 275 -2.25 7.96 31.74
C ASN A 275 -2.28 9.50 31.84
N ARG A 276 -2.32 10.14 30.68
CA ARG A 276 -2.27 11.59 30.51
C ARG A 276 -3.64 12.19 30.78
N LYS A 277 -3.75 12.95 31.86
CA LYS A 277 -5.02 13.59 32.26
C LYS A 277 -5.45 14.75 31.36
N ASP A 278 -4.51 15.28 30.58
CA ASP A 278 -4.71 16.37 29.62
C ASP A 278 -5.28 15.88 28.29
N TYR A 279 -5.32 14.56 28.05
CA TYR A 279 -5.98 13.96 26.90
C TYR A 279 -7.17 13.13 27.34
N LYS A 280 -8.25 13.25 26.59
CA LYS A 280 -9.38 12.32 26.66
C LYS A 280 -9.73 11.92 25.25
N TRP A 281 -9.99 10.63 25.06
CA TRP A 281 -10.09 9.99 23.76
C TRP A 281 -11.33 9.11 23.71
N TRP A 282 -11.94 9.05 22.54
CA TRP A 282 -13.13 8.26 22.24
C TRP A 282 -12.95 7.57 20.89
N LYS A 283 -13.49 6.35 20.80
CA LYS A 283 -13.51 5.56 19.58
C LYS A 283 -14.77 5.88 18.78
N VAL A 284 -14.57 6.27 17.53
CA VAL A 284 -15.64 6.69 16.61
C VAL A 284 -15.84 5.63 15.55
N ASN A 285 -16.93 4.88 15.64
CA ASN A 285 -17.26 3.84 14.67
C ASN A 285 -18.01 4.41 13.44
N ASN A 286 -18.69 5.56 13.59
CA ASN A 286 -19.47 6.19 12.54
C ASN A 286 -19.06 7.68 12.35
N PRO A 287 -18.29 8.01 11.30
CA PRO A 287 -17.86 9.39 11.01
C PRO A 287 -19.03 10.36 10.75
N VAL A 288 -20.18 9.87 10.28
CA VAL A 288 -21.37 10.71 10.06
C VAL A 288 -21.92 11.23 11.40
N GLN A 289 -21.98 10.36 12.42
CA GLN A 289 -22.40 10.77 13.76
C GLN A 289 -21.43 11.80 14.35
N LEU A 290 -20.13 11.63 14.10
CA LEU A 290 -19.11 12.59 14.52
C LEU A 290 -19.30 13.95 13.84
N GLY A 291 -19.52 13.96 12.51
CA GLY A 291 -19.82 15.17 11.76
C GLY A 291 -21.06 15.91 12.28
N ASN A 292 -22.11 15.17 12.62
CA ASN A 292 -23.33 15.74 13.20
C ASN A 292 -23.07 16.39 14.56
N ILE A 293 -22.29 15.75 15.43
CA ILE A 293 -21.91 16.31 16.75
C ILE A 293 -21.08 17.58 16.58
N PHE A 294 -20.21 17.65 15.58
CA PHE A 294 -19.46 18.87 15.28
C PHE A 294 -20.34 19.99 14.79
N HIS A 295 -21.27 19.70 13.89
CA HIS A 295 -22.25 20.68 13.44
C HIS A 295 -23.08 21.21 14.61
N GLN A 296 -23.57 20.34 15.50
CA GLN A 296 -24.32 20.72 16.70
C GLN A 296 -23.47 21.57 17.67
N SER A 297 -22.17 21.31 17.74
CA SER A 297 -21.23 22.05 18.60
C SER A 297 -20.64 23.29 17.91
N SER A 298 -21.15 23.67 16.73
CA SER A 298 -20.65 24.79 15.91
C SER A 298 -19.18 24.69 15.49
N ILE A 299 -18.63 23.47 15.42
CA ILE A 299 -17.25 23.21 15.01
C ILE A 299 -17.20 22.89 13.51
N ARG A 300 -16.39 23.63 12.77
CA ARG A 300 -16.13 23.34 11.35
C ARG A 300 -14.99 22.36 11.21
N ALA A 301 -15.31 21.12 10.84
CA ALA A 301 -14.35 20.04 10.69
C ALA A 301 -14.51 19.31 9.33
N PRO A 302 -14.24 19.96 8.18
CA PRO A 302 -14.43 19.35 6.86
C PRO A 302 -13.44 18.22 6.54
N PHE A 303 -12.41 18.02 7.37
CA PHE A 303 -11.31 17.09 7.09
C PHE A 303 -11.74 15.61 7.04
N PHE A 304 -12.91 15.24 7.58
CA PHE A 304 -13.44 13.87 7.46
C PHE A 304 -13.72 13.46 6.03
N PHE A 305 -14.01 14.41 5.13
CA PHE A 305 -14.28 14.09 3.72
C PHE A 305 -13.02 13.81 2.92
N ASN A 306 -11.84 13.82 3.54
CA ASN A 306 -10.61 13.41 2.88
C ASN A 306 -10.68 11.90 2.53
N PRO A 307 -10.47 11.50 1.26
CA PRO A 307 -10.52 10.11 0.84
C PRO A 307 -9.62 9.18 1.65
N LEU A 308 -8.42 9.64 2.07
CA LEU A 308 -7.50 8.84 2.88
C LEU A 308 -8.05 8.56 4.28
N VAL A 309 -8.80 9.51 4.87
CA VAL A 309 -9.48 9.33 6.16
C VAL A 309 -10.62 8.34 6.02
N MET A 310 -11.41 8.45 4.95
CA MET A 310 -12.52 7.53 4.66
C MET A 310 -12.03 6.11 4.39
N MET A 311 -10.94 5.97 3.63
CA MET A 311 -10.31 4.67 3.38
C MET A 311 -9.75 4.05 4.66
N ALA A 312 -9.11 4.84 5.54
CA ALA A 312 -8.66 4.37 6.84
C ALA A 312 -9.83 3.92 7.73
N HIS A 313 -10.91 4.71 7.80
CA HIS A 313 -12.13 4.31 8.51
C HIS A 313 -12.72 3.02 7.94
N TYR A 314 -12.79 2.89 6.61
CA TYR A 314 -13.29 1.67 5.96
C TYR A 314 -12.42 0.44 6.28
N LYS A 315 -11.09 0.60 6.27
CA LYS A 315 -10.12 -0.46 6.55
C LYS A 315 -10.14 -0.91 8.01
N TYR A 316 -10.12 0.03 8.95
CA TYR A 316 -9.99 -0.25 10.39
C TYR A 316 -11.32 -0.26 11.14
N ARG A 317 -12.41 0.19 10.52
CA ARG A 317 -13.78 0.28 11.05
C ARG A 317 -14.00 1.30 12.17
N TYR A 318 -13.00 2.10 12.50
CA TYR A 318 -13.12 3.19 13.45
C TYR A 318 -12.10 4.30 13.19
N LEU A 319 -12.35 5.46 13.78
CA LEU A 319 -11.40 6.56 13.99
C LEU A 319 -11.28 6.80 15.50
N ILE A 320 -10.33 7.62 15.93
CA ILE A 320 -10.33 8.14 17.29
C ILE A 320 -10.47 9.66 17.28
N VAL A 321 -11.25 10.19 18.21
CA VAL A 321 -11.34 11.62 18.47
C VAL A 321 -10.94 11.88 19.90
N GLY A 322 -10.33 13.02 20.16
CA GLY A 322 -9.90 13.42 21.48
C GLY A 322 -9.99 14.91 21.70
N ILE A 323 -9.97 15.28 22.98
CA ILE A 323 -9.86 16.65 23.45
C ILE A 323 -8.55 16.75 24.21
N TYR A 324 -7.71 17.70 23.81
CA TYR A 324 -6.46 18.04 24.45
C TYR A 324 -6.57 19.39 25.15
N GLU A 325 -6.38 19.41 26.47
CA GLU A 325 -6.43 20.61 27.30
C GLU A 325 -5.00 21.15 27.54
N ASP A 326 -4.62 22.24 26.87
CA ASP A 326 -3.34 22.91 27.11
C ASP A 326 -3.47 23.91 28.25
N LYS A 327 -3.05 23.50 29.46
CA LYS A 327 -3.05 24.34 30.66
C LYS A 327 -2.16 25.58 30.55
N THR A 328 -1.12 25.53 29.72
CA THR A 328 -0.15 26.64 29.55
C THR A 328 -0.77 27.75 28.73
N LYS A 329 -1.42 27.39 27.64
CA LYS A 329 -2.09 28.35 26.73
C LYS A 329 -3.53 28.65 27.13
N LYS A 330 -4.07 27.92 28.13
CA LYS A 330 -5.51 27.93 28.51
C LYS A 330 -6.40 27.77 27.28
N ARG A 331 -6.05 26.81 26.42
CA ARG A 331 -6.77 26.51 25.18
C ARG A 331 -7.03 25.02 25.08
N ASP A 332 -8.20 24.69 24.56
CA ASP A 332 -8.58 23.32 24.27
C ASP A 332 -8.44 23.09 22.76
N TYR A 333 -7.83 21.96 22.42
CA TYR A 333 -7.65 21.52 21.05
C TYR A 333 -8.46 20.25 20.83
N MET A 334 -9.04 20.14 19.64
CA MET A 334 -9.59 18.89 19.21
C MET A 334 -8.53 18.10 18.46
N VAL A 335 -8.49 16.79 18.72
CA VAL A 335 -7.50 15.90 18.13
C VAL A 335 -8.24 14.77 17.42
N CYS A 336 -7.90 14.50 16.17
CA CYS A 336 -8.39 13.33 15.46
C CYS A 336 -7.23 12.40 15.16
N GLY A 337 -7.38 11.13 15.46
CA GLY A 337 -6.42 10.09 15.11
C GLY A 337 -6.98 9.19 14.01
N ILE A 338 -6.26 9.14 12.90
CA ILE A 338 -6.58 8.26 11.78
C ILE A 338 -5.72 7.01 11.91
N PRO A 339 -6.32 5.83 12.14
CA PRO A 339 -5.56 4.60 12.27
C PRO A 339 -4.82 4.27 10.98
N GLY A 340 -3.62 3.73 11.12
CA GLY A 340 -2.78 3.36 9.99
C GLY A 340 -1.60 2.50 10.40
N VAL A 341 -0.80 2.15 9.42
CA VAL A 341 0.48 1.44 9.59
C VAL A 341 1.61 2.31 9.05
N TYR A 342 2.61 2.61 9.88
CA TYR A 342 3.69 3.52 9.55
C TYR A 342 4.52 3.02 8.35
N GLY A 343 4.66 3.86 7.32
CA GLY A 343 5.42 3.54 6.10
C GLY A 343 4.72 2.59 5.14
N VAL A 344 3.52 2.10 5.48
CA VAL A 344 2.67 1.26 4.61
C VAL A 344 1.46 2.04 4.12
N ASP A 345 0.75 2.69 5.04
CA ASP A 345 -0.41 3.52 4.72
C ASP A 345 0.00 4.96 4.43
N ASP A 346 -0.65 5.59 3.46
CA ASP A 346 -0.40 6.98 3.08
C ASP A 346 -0.73 7.94 4.22
N LYS A 347 0.04 9.03 4.31
CA LYS A 347 -0.13 10.09 5.30
C LYS A 347 -1.27 11.03 4.88
N PRO A 348 -2.41 11.07 5.60
CA PRO A 348 -3.64 11.69 5.10
C PRO A 348 -3.57 13.21 4.90
N PHE A 349 -2.70 13.92 5.65
CA PHE A 349 -2.61 15.39 5.61
C PHE A 349 -1.19 15.93 5.47
N GLY A 350 -0.27 15.15 4.88
CA GLY A 350 1.12 15.60 4.75
C GLY A 350 1.66 16.12 6.09
N ASP A 351 2.33 17.27 6.13
CA ASP A 351 2.98 17.81 7.33
C ASP A 351 2.03 18.32 8.43
N LEU A 352 0.72 18.38 8.16
CA LEU A 352 -0.28 18.78 9.15
C LEU A 352 -0.66 17.67 10.14
N CYS A 353 -0.13 16.46 9.95
CA CYS A 353 -0.37 15.35 10.86
C CYS A 353 0.92 14.72 11.39
N ARG A 354 0.85 14.23 12.62
CA ARG A 354 1.96 13.63 13.35
C ARG A 354 1.70 12.16 13.60
N TRP A 355 2.70 11.32 13.35
CA TRP A 355 2.62 9.91 13.68
C TRP A 355 2.75 9.68 15.19
N VAL A 356 1.85 8.88 15.74
CA VAL A 356 1.97 8.30 17.09
C VAL A 356 1.59 6.82 17.03
N GLN A 357 2.53 5.96 17.37
CA GLN A 357 2.30 4.52 17.43
C GLN A 357 1.85 4.06 18.81
N ILE A 358 1.20 2.90 18.87
CA ILE A 358 0.77 2.29 20.13
C ILE A 358 1.97 1.74 20.91
N GLU A 359 2.91 1.11 20.20
CA GLU A 359 4.05 0.41 20.81
C GLU A 359 5.34 1.21 20.67
N GLY A 360 5.85 1.70 21.81
CA GLY A 360 7.13 2.40 21.91
C GLY A 360 7.12 3.82 21.34
N ASN A 361 8.23 4.54 21.53
CA ASN A 361 8.29 5.99 21.23
C ASN A 361 8.97 6.35 19.89
N LYS A 362 9.56 5.39 19.18
CA LYS A 362 10.30 5.64 17.94
C LYS A 362 9.57 5.04 16.73
N PRO A 363 9.16 5.85 15.74
CA PRO A 363 8.45 5.37 14.56
C PRO A 363 9.17 4.17 13.94
N ARG A 364 8.49 3.03 13.86
CA ARG A 364 9.01 1.80 13.25
C ARG A 364 8.17 1.46 12.03
N TYR A 365 8.82 1.16 10.91
CA TYR A 365 8.12 0.70 9.72
C TYR A 365 7.22 -0.49 10.07
N GLY A 366 5.97 -0.48 9.60
CA GLY A 366 5.00 -1.54 9.87
C GLY A 366 4.33 -1.44 11.25
N ALA A 367 4.73 -0.48 12.11
CA ALA A 367 4.07 -0.28 13.39
C ALA A 367 2.65 0.27 13.19
N PHE A 368 1.71 -0.27 13.97
CA PHE A 368 0.36 0.24 14.02
C PHE A 368 0.26 1.48 14.93
N GLY A 369 -0.55 2.44 14.52
CA GLY A 369 -0.65 3.72 15.19
C GLY A 369 -1.68 4.63 14.55
N TYR A 370 -1.55 5.91 14.85
CA TYR A 370 -2.47 6.94 14.45
C TYR A 370 -1.73 8.14 13.88
N TRP A 371 -2.22 8.63 12.74
CA TRP A 371 -1.91 9.97 12.27
C TRP A 371 -2.78 10.96 13.05
N LEU A 372 -2.16 11.72 13.95
CA LEU A 372 -2.83 12.71 14.77
C LEU A 372 -2.88 14.06 14.07
N ILE A 373 -4.07 14.65 14.05
CA ILE A 373 -4.34 15.99 13.55
C ILE A 373 -4.89 16.80 14.71
N TYR A 374 -4.38 18.00 14.89
CA TYR A 374 -4.83 18.91 15.93
C TYR A 374 -5.54 20.07 15.25
N MET A 375 -6.65 20.49 15.82
CA MET A 375 -7.41 21.62 15.31
C MET A 375 -7.96 22.48 16.43
N GLU A 376 -8.07 23.77 16.14
CA GLU A 376 -8.75 24.71 17.01
C GLU A 376 -10.27 24.60 16.82
N PRO A 377 -11.06 24.42 17.89
CA PRO A 377 -12.52 24.29 17.79
C PRO A 377 -13.18 25.59 17.28
N ASP A 378 -12.63 26.75 17.64
CA ASP A 378 -13.18 28.08 17.28
C ASP A 378 -13.08 28.38 15.79
N THR A 379 -11.94 28.07 15.19
CA THR A 379 -11.64 28.44 13.80
C THR A 379 -11.81 27.26 12.84
N GLY A 380 -11.79 26.03 13.36
CA GLY A 380 -11.67 24.81 12.55
C GLY A 380 -10.30 24.65 11.90
N LYS A 381 -9.33 25.51 12.22
CA LYS A 381 -8.00 25.51 11.60
C LYS A 381 -7.17 24.35 12.14
N ILE A 382 -6.58 23.60 11.22
CA ILE A 382 -5.63 22.54 11.54
C ILE A 382 -4.28 23.18 11.90
N LEU A 383 -3.66 22.68 12.97
CA LEU A 383 -2.35 23.12 13.44
C LEU A 383 -1.25 22.45 12.62
N GLU A 384 -0.28 23.26 12.20
CA GLU A 384 0.93 22.77 11.54
C GLU A 384 1.98 22.37 12.59
N PHE A 385 2.62 21.22 12.40
CA PHE A 385 3.77 20.82 13.20
C PHE A 385 5.03 21.34 12.51
N LYS A 386 5.67 22.36 13.08
CA LYS A 386 6.99 22.83 12.65
C LYS A 386 8.11 22.03 13.30
#